data_AF-A0A3N1A288-F1
#
_entry.id   AF-A0A3N1A288-F1
#
_cell.length_a   1.000
_cell.length_b   1.000
_cell.length_c   1.000
_cell.angle_alpha   90.00
_cell.angle_beta   90.00
_cell.angle_gamma   90.00
#
_symmetry.space_group_name_H-M   'P 1'
#
loop_
_entity.id
_entity.type
_entity.pdbx_description
1 polymer ?
#
loop_
_entity_poly.entity_id
_entity_poly.type
_entity_poly.pdbx_seq_one_letter_code
_entity_poly.pdbx_strand_id
1 'polypeptide(L)'
;MDTKRQIQRGWLAGLGAAALATGAATAAAQSSGRFHWWAGFVLVPGALIAAAGGPLLARGGGRAFGGYVIAGIGAIVFTVGALLMLGLMGDGWPLLVVLPCLAVAGTYRWRPDHPLARGLHRTVALLAVTGAGVGVTLGLIVTGLVDVGDTGWWGGFMMLAAAVVFANALELGRHRMPYRLQAVTLLVGPSVVACLLGLRFLRGW
;
A
#
# COMPACT_ATOMS: atom_id res chain seq x y z
N MET A 1 12.84 14.08 25.95
CA MET A 1 11.84 14.81 25.13
C MET A 1 10.47 14.49 25.69
N ASP A 2 9.64 15.48 25.98
CA ASP A 2 8.40 15.30 26.74
C ASP A 2 7.28 14.66 25.89
N THR A 3 6.75 13.49 26.28
CA THR A 3 5.77 12.70 25.51
C THR A 3 4.53 13.52 25.13
N LYS A 4 4.11 14.45 26.00
CA LYS A 4 3.02 15.41 25.71
C LYS A 4 3.32 16.31 24.51
N ARG A 5 4.55 16.84 24.41
CA ARG A 5 4.97 17.69 23.28
C ARG A 5 5.05 16.89 21.97
N GLN A 6 5.44 15.62 22.02
CA GLN A 6 5.44 14.75 20.82
C GLN A 6 4.02 14.47 20.32
N ILE A 7 3.07 14.19 21.22
CA ILE A 7 1.66 13.99 20.85
C ILE A 7 1.05 15.26 20.26
N GLN A 8 1.32 16.41 20.87
CA GLN A 8 0.81 17.70 20.39
C GLN A 8 1.36 18.04 19.00
N ARG A 9 2.65 17.79 18.75
CA ARG A 9 3.26 17.92 17.42
C ARG A 9 2.63 16.95 16.41
N GLY A 10 2.34 15.72 16.83
CA GLY A 10 1.66 14.71 16.00
C GLY A 10 0.26 15.16 15.57
N TRP A 11 -0.52 15.74 16.47
CA TRP A 11 -1.82 16.34 16.15
C TRP A 11 -1.69 17.53 15.21
N LEU A 12 -0.81 18.48 15.50
CA LEU A 12 -0.64 19.67 14.67
C LEU A 12 -0.16 19.33 13.25
N ALA A 13 0.80 18.41 13.14
CA ALA A 13 1.29 17.93 11.85
C ALA A 13 0.20 17.16 11.09
N GLY A 14 -0.56 16.29 11.77
CA GLY A 14 -1.65 15.53 11.17
C GLY A 14 -2.79 16.42 10.68
N LEU A 15 -3.24 17.36 11.50
CA LEU A 15 -4.30 18.31 11.14
C LEU A 15 -3.84 19.28 10.05
N GLY A 16 -2.60 19.76 10.10
CA GLY A 16 -2.01 20.57 9.04
C GLY A 16 -1.96 19.82 7.71
N ALA A 17 -1.52 18.56 7.73
CA ALA A 17 -1.52 17.70 6.54
C ALA A 17 -2.93 17.44 6.01
N ALA A 18 -3.91 17.19 6.89
CA ALA A 18 -5.30 16.99 6.52
C ALA A 18 -5.91 18.25 5.88
N ALA A 19 -5.64 19.43 6.44
CA ALA A 19 -6.09 20.71 5.89
C ALA A 19 -5.46 20.98 4.52
N LEU A 20 -4.15 20.77 4.37
CA LEU A 20 -3.45 20.94 3.10
C LEU A 20 -3.95 19.95 2.04
N ALA A 21 -4.11 18.68 2.38
CA ALA A 21 -4.59 17.65 1.46
C ALA A 21 -6.03 17.94 1.00
N THR A 22 -6.90 18.31 1.95
CA THR A 22 -8.29 18.72 1.66
C THR A 22 -8.33 19.95 0.76
N GLY A 23 -7.55 20.97 1.09
CA GLY A 23 -7.45 22.21 0.31
C GLY A 23 -6.92 21.97 -1.10
N ALA A 24 -5.90 21.12 -1.24
CA ALA A 24 -5.32 20.75 -2.54
C ALA A 24 -6.32 19.98 -3.40
N ALA A 25 -7.01 18.98 -2.86
CA ALA A 25 -8.04 18.23 -3.58
C ALA A 25 -9.20 19.14 -4.01
N THR A 26 -9.61 20.05 -3.13
CA THR A 26 -10.64 21.05 -3.41
C THR A 26 -10.22 22.01 -4.51
N ALA A 27 -9.01 22.57 -4.44
CA ALA A 27 -8.47 23.48 -5.43
C ALA A 27 -8.31 22.80 -6.79
N ALA A 28 -7.80 21.56 -6.81
CA ALA A 28 -7.70 20.76 -8.03
C ALA A 28 -9.08 20.53 -8.66
N ALA A 29 -10.07 20.11 -7.87
CA ALA A 29 -11.43 19.89 -8.37
C ALA A 29 -12.07 21.17 -8.91
N GLN A 30 -11.91 22.30 -8.22
CA GLN A 30 -12.37 23.61 -8.68
C GLN A 30 -11.66 24.03 -9.98
N SER A 31 -10.33 23.92 -10.05
CA SER A 31 -9.56 24.33 -11.22
C SER A 31 -9.86 23.50 -12.48
N SER A 32 -10.27 22.24 -12.29
CA SER A 32 -10.67 21.33 -13.36
C SER A 32 -12.13 21.49 -13.79
N GLY A 33 -12.93 22.32 -13.10
CA GLY A 33 -14.37 22.47 -13.34
C GLY A 33 -15.21 21.25 -12.97
N ARG A 34 -14.64 20.28 -12.23
CA ARG A 34 -15.28 18.99 -11.87
C ARG A 34 -15.70 18.92 -10.40
N PHE A 35 -15.95 20.06 -9.76
CA PHE A 35 -16.18 20.12 -8.32
C PHE A 35 -17.54 19.57 -7.89
N HIS A 36 -17.53 18.52 -7.07
CA HIS A 36 -18.72 17.96 -6.43
C HIS A 36 -18.70 18.23 -4.92
N TRP A 37 -19.43 19.25 -4.47
CA TRP A 37 -19.42 19.71 -3.07
C TRP A 37 -19.77 18.63 -2.04
N TRP A 38 -20.70 17.73 -2.38
CA TRP A 38 -21.17 16.67 -1.50
C TRP A 38 -20.07 15.65 -1.17
N ALA A 39 -19.04 15.52 -2.01
CA ALA A 39 -17.90 14.66 -1.74
C ALA A 39 -17.10 15.12 -0.49
N GLY A 40 -17.27 16.37 -0.06
CA GLY A 40 -16.72 16.89 1.18
C GLY A 40 -17.14 16.09 2.43
N PHE A 41 -18.34 15.48 2.42
CA PHE A 41 -18.81 14.62 3.51
C PHE A 41 -18.04 13.30 3.65
N VAL A 42 -17.26 12.91 2.63
CA VAL A 42 -16.41 11.72 2.66
C VAL A 42 -14.94 12.13 2.79
N LEU A 43 -14.52 13.13 2.01
CA LEU A 43 -13.14 13.60 1.94
C LEU A 43 -12.65 14.17 3.29
N VAL A 44 -13.41 15.06 3.93
CA VAL A 44 -12.99 15.71 5.17
C VAL A 44 -12.91 14.71 6.34
N PRO A 45 -13.93 13.85 6.60
CA PRO A 45 -13.80 12.82 7.61
C PRO A 45 -12.64 11.86 7.35
N GLY A 46 -12.41 11.45 6.09
CA GLY A 46 -11.27 10.63 5.71
C GLY A 46 -9.93 11.26 6.11
N ALA A 47 -9.74 12.56 5.81
CA ALA A 47 -8.55 13.30 6.18
C ALA A 47 -8.36 13.39 7.71
N LEU A 48 -9.44 13.60 8.46
CA LEU A 48 -9.40 13.67 9.92
C LEU A 48 -9.10 12.31 10.56
N ILE A 49 -9.68 11.22 10.04
CA ILE A 49 -9.35 9.85 10.46
C ILE A 49 -7.86 9.58 10.21
N ALA A 50 -7.34 9.98 9.04
CA ALA A 50 -5.93 9.81 8.73
C ALA A 50 -5.03 10.58 9.72
N ALA A 51 -5.39 11.83 10.02
CA ALA A 51 -4.69 12.68 10.98
C ALA A 51 -4.71 12.11 12.41
N ALA A 52 -5.80 11.47 12.83
CA ALA A 52 -5.92 10.84 14.14
C ALA A 52 -4.92 9.68 14.36
N GLY A 53 -4.36 9.11 13.29
CA GLY A 53 -3.29 8.12 13.37
C GLY A 53 -1.94 8.68 13.85
N GLY A 54 -1.63 9.95 13.55
CA GLY A 54 -0.36 10.61 13.89
C GLY A 54 -0.04 10.64 15.40
N PRO A 55 -0.98 11.05 16.27
CA PRO A 55 -0.83 11.00 17.73
C PRO A 55 -0.56 9.60 18.30
N LEU A 56 -1.14 8.56 17.69
CA LEU A 56 -0.94 7.16 18.08
C LEU A 56 0.42 6.64 17.62
N LEU A 57 0.87 7.05 16.43
CA LEU A 57 2.23 6.80 15.93
C LEU A 57 3.29 7.44 16.84
N ALA A 58 3.06 8.66 17.31
CA ALA A 58 3.96 9.38 18.20
C ALA A 58 4.10 8.74 19.60
N ARG A 59 3.16 7.87 20.00
CA ARG A 59 3.18 7.17 21.30
C ARG A 59 4.03 5.90 21.31
N GLY A 60 4.44 5.39 20.13
CA GLY A 60 5.30 4.20 20.01
C GLY A 60 4.65 2.87 20.44
N GLY A 61 5.42 1.79 20.35
CA GLY A 61 5.00 0.43 20.75
C GLY A 61 3.82 -0.13 19.93
N GLY A 62 3.05 -1.06 20.50
CA GLY A 62 1.88 -1.67 19.84
C GLY A 62 0.78 -0.67 19.44
N ARG A 63 0.74 0.52 20.07
CA ARG A 63 -0.18 1.61 19.71
C ARG A 63 0.21 2.31 18.41
N ALA A 64 1.49 2.27 18.02
CA ALA A 64 1.93 2.78 16.72
C ALA A 64 1.36 1.95 15.57
N PHE A 65 1.18 0.64 15.75
CA PHE A 65 0.49 -0.20 14.76
C PHE A 65 -0.98 0.22 14.60
N GLY A 66 -1.71 0.41 15.69
CA GLY A 66 -3.08 0.92 15.65
C GLY A 66 -3.19 2.29 14.97
N GLY A 67 -2.26 3.20 15.28
CA GLY A 67 -2.17 4.51 14.61
C GLY A 67 -1.91 4.40 13.11
N TYR A 68 -1.06 3.46 12.70
CA TYR A 68 -0.78 3.17 11.29
C TYR A 68 -2.01 2.66 10.54
N VAL A 69 -2.74 1.72 11.14
CA VAL A 69 -3.97 1.16 10.55
C VAL A 69 -5.03 2.25 10.40
N ILE A 70 -5.23 3.08 11.43
CA ILE A 70 -6.16 4.21 11.38
C ILE A 70 -5.75 5.21 10.29
N ALA A 71 -4.45 5.54 10.20
CA ALA A 71 -3.93 6.40 9.15
C ALA A 71 -4.19 5.85 7.74
N GLY A 72 -3.97 4.55 7.54
CA GLY A 72 -4.21 3.87 6.27
C GLY A 72 -5.69 3.84 5.88
N ILE A 73 -6.58 3.51 6.80
CA ILE A 73 -8.04 3.54 6.57
C ILE A 73 -8.48 4.96 6.19
N GLY A 74 -8.05 5.96 6.95
CA GLY A 74 -8.35 7.37 6.67
C GLY A 74 -7.85 7.80 5.29
N ALA A 75 -6.64 7.40 4.89
CA ALA A 75 -6.09 7.71 3.58
C ALA A 75 -6.89 7.09 2.43
N ILE A 76 -7.41 5.86 2.60
CA ILE A 76 -8.29 5.21 1.61
C ILE A 76 -9.60 5.99 1.50
N VAL A 77 -10.25 6.29 2.62
CA VAL A 77 -11.52 7.06 2.65
C VAL A 77 -11.33 8.45 2.05
N PHE A 78 -10.23 9.13 2.38
CA PHE A 78 -9.87 10.42 1.79
C PHE A 78 -9.73 10.32 0.27
N THR A 79 -9.05 9.29 -0.23
CA THR A 79 -8.85 9.09 -1.68
C THR A 79 -10.16 8.83 -2.39
N VAL A 80 -11.04 8.03 -1.79
CA VAL A 80 -12.42 7.84 -2.29
C VAL A 80 -13.13 9.19 -2.36
N GLY A 81 -13.08 9.99 -1.30
CA GLY A 81 -13.64 11.33 -1.28
C GLY A 81 -13.07 12.23 -2.38
N ALA A 82 -11.76 12.19 -2.62
CA ALA A 82 -11.09 13.00 -3.64
C ALA A 82 -11.52 12.58 -5.06
N LEU A 83 -11.59 11.27 -5.32
CA LEU A 83 -12.06 10.74 -6.59
C LEU A 83 -13.53 11.10 -6.86
N LEU A 84 -14.40 11.02 -5.85
CA LEU A 84 -15.79 11.46 -5.97
C LEU A 84 -15.86 12.97 -6.22
N MET A 85 -15.03 13.74 -5.52
CA MET A 85 -14.96 15.19 -5.67
C MET A 85 -14.54 15.63 -7.06
N LEU A 86 -13.63 14.89 -7.69
CA LEU A 86 -13.10 15.12 -9.03
C LEU A 86 -13.93 14.44 -10.15
N GLY A 87 -14.94 13.63 -9.79
CA GLY A 87 -15.72 12.83 -10.75
C GLY A 87 -14.88 11.78 -11.48
N LEU A 88 -13.81 11.28 -10.85
CA LEU A 88 -12.84 10.35 -11.45
C LEU A 88 -13.03 8.90 -11.00
N MET A 89 -14.19 8.52 -10.48
CA MET A 89 -14.37 7.13 -10.01
C MET A 89 -14.31 6.07 -11.10
N GLY A 90 -14.64 6.43 -12.35
CA GLY A 90 -14.49 5.53 -13.49
C GLY A 90 -13.03 5.15 -13.78
N ASP A 91 -12.14 6.14 -13.75
CA ASP A 91 -10.75 5.95 -14.18
C ASP A 91 -9.74 5.84 -13.01
N GLY A 92 -10.13 6.33 -11.84
CA GLY A 92 -9.26 6.46 -10.66
C GLY A 92 -9.27 5.25 -9.72
N TRP A 93 -10.09 4.22 -10.00
CA TRP A 93 -10.15 2.99 -9.20
C TRP A 93 -8.80 2.28 -9.01
N PRO A 94 -7.80 2.34 -9.92
CA PRO A 94 -6.51 1.71 -9.68
C PRO A 94 -5.78 2.26 -8.44
N LEU A 95 -6.04 3.51 -8.03
CA LEU A 95 -5.50 4.07 -6.80
C LEU A 95 -5.97 3.31 -5.55
N LEU A 96 -7.16 2.69 -5.60
CA LEU A 96 -7.69 1.85 -4.53
C LEU A 96 -6.96 0.52 -4.41
N VAL A 97 -6.20 0.12 -5.45
CA VAL A 97 -5.27 -1.02 -5.40
C VAL A 97 -3.90 -0.57 -4.90
N VAL A 98 -3.40 0.57 -5.39
CA VAL A 98 -2.08 1.11 -5.03
C VAL A 98 -2.00 1.46 -3.55
N LEU A 99 -2.98 2.18 -3.00
CA LEU A 99 -2.87 2.75 -1.65
C LEU A 99 -2.79 1.70 -0.52
N PRO A 100 -3.64 0.66 -0.48
CA PRO A 100 -3.48 -0.41 0.50
C PRO A 100 -2.13 -1.12 0.36
N CYS A 101 -1.67 -1.30 -0.88
CA CYS A 101 -0.37 -1.90 -1.17
C CYS A 101 0.79 -1.03 -0.66
N LEU A 102 0.75 0.29 -0.87
CA LEU A 102 1.75 1.20 -0.31
C LEU A 102 1.68 1.28 1.22
N ALA A 103 0.48 1.21 1.80
CA ALA A 103 0.32 1.10 3.25
C ALA A 103 0.92 -0.21 3.78
N VAL A 104 0.79 -1.34 3.11
CA VAL A 104 1.49 -2.55 3.56
C VAL A 104 3.00 -2.42 3.34
N ALA A 105 3.45 -1.84 2.23
CA ALA A 105 4.88 -1.60 1.94
C ALA A 105 5.56 -0.66 2.95
N GLY A 106 4.87 0.37 3.44
CA GLY A 106 5.38 1.31 4.44
C GLY A 106 5.76 0.64 5.76
N THR A 107 5.23 -0.56 6.02
CA THR A 107 5.63 -1.36 7.18
C THR A 107 7.03 -1.95 7.04
N TYR A 108 7.70 -1.91 5.88
CA TYR A 108 9.05 -2.46 5.66
C TYR A 108 10.10 -1.95 6.68
N ARG A 109 9.89 -0.74 7.22
CA ARG A 109 10.76 -0.17 8.26
C ARG A 109 10.58 -0.80 9.63
N TRP A 110 9.48 -1.51 9.90
CA TRP A 110 9.32 -2.33 11.09
C TRP A 110 10.14 -3.61 10.95
N ARG A 111 11.00 -3.85 11.94
CA ARG A 111 11.85 -5.03 11.99
C ARG A 111 11.43 -5.90 13.17
N PRO A 112 10.76 -7.04 12.93
CA PRO A 112 10.56 -8.04 13.95
C PRO A 112 11.91 -8.58 14.47
N ASP A 113 12.00 -8.82 15.77
CA ASP A 113 13.19 -9.40 16.40
C ASP A 113 13.42 -10.83 15.96
N HIS A 114 12.32 -11.59 15.84
CA HIS A 114 12.35 -12.98 15.39
C HIS A 114 12.63 -13.07 13.87
N PRO A 115 13.63 -13.84 13.42
CA PRO A 115 14.08 -13.82 12.03
C PRO A 115 13.06 -14.42 11.05
N LEU A 116 12.23 -15.39 11.46
CA LEU A 116 11.12 -15.88 10.63
C LEU A 116 10.04 -14.82 10.41
N ALA A 117 9.66 -14.10 11.47
CA ALA A 117 8.69 -13.01 11.39
C ALA A 117 9.24 -11.87 10.51
N ARG A 118 10.55 -11.59 10.61
CA ARG A 118 11.22 -10.59 9.77
C ARG A 118 11.20 -10.94 8.29
N GLY A 119 11.48 -12.19 7.93
CA GLY A 119 11.45 -12.63 6.53
C GLY A 119 10.05 -12.65 5.94
N LEU A 120 9.05 -13.12 6.70
CA LEU A 120 7.64 -13.03 6.30
C LEU A 120 7.21 -11.57 6.11
N HIS A 121 7.56 -10.71 7.05
CA HIS A 121 7.26 -9.28 6.99
C HIS A 121 7.85 -8.60 5.76
N ARG A 122 9.12 -8.89 5.44
CA ARG A 122 9.78 -8.40 4.23
C ARG A 122 9.13 -8.93 2.95
N THR A 123 8.74 -10.21 2.96
CA THR A 123 8.02 -10.82 1.84
C THR A 123 6.70 -10.09 1.58
N VAL A 124 5.89 -9.91 2.63
CA VAL A 124 4.61 -9.19 2.56
C VAL A 124 4.81 -7.76 2.07
N ALA A 125 5.80 -7.05 2.62
CA ALA A 125 6.08 -5.67 2.22
C ALA A 125 6.56 -5.55 0.75
N LEU A 126 7.42 -6.47 0.28
CA LEU A 126 7.89 -6.48 -1.13
C LEU A 126 6.79 -6.91 -2.11
N LEU A 127 5.94 -7.86 -1.72
CA LEU A 127 4.73 -8.20 -2.48
C LEU A 127 3.77 -7.02 -2.54
N ALA A 128 3.67 -6.23 -1.48
CA ALA A 128 2.87 -5.03 -1.49
C ALA A 128 3.46 -3.93 -2.40
N VAL A 129 4.79 -3.78 -2.47
CA VAL A 129 5.42 -2.93 -3.50
C VAL A 129 5.08 -3.42 -4.91
N THR A 130 5.11 -4.74 -5.12
CA THR A 130 4.71 -5.35 -6.39
C THR A 130 3.25 -5.05 -6.74
N GLY A 131 2.33 -5.20 -5.78
CA GLY A 131 0.91 -4.86 -5.95
C GLY A 131 0.65 -3.37 -6.18
N ALA A 132 1.47 -2.48 -5.60
CA ALA A 132 1.43 -1.07 -5.94
C ALA A 132 1.83 -0.83 -7.40
N GLY A 133 2.83 -1.56 -7.91
CA GLY A 133 3.19 -1.56 -9.33
C GLY A 133 2.05 -2.02 -10.25
N VAL A 134 1.28 -3.04 -9.84
CA VAL A 134 0.07 -3.47 -10.56
C VAL A 134 -0.94 -2.33 -10.66
N GLY A 135 -1.27 -1.67 -9.54
CA GLY A 135 -2.22 -0.56 -9.54
C GLY A 135 -1.75 0.64 -10.37
N VAL A 136 -0.45 0.97 -10.37
CA VAL A 136 0.11 2.01 -11.24
C VAL A 136 -0.01 1.62 -12.71
N THR A 137 0.29 0.37 -13.05
CA THR A 137 0.20 -0.14 -14.42
C THR A 137 -1.24 -0.11 -14.92
N LEU A 138 -2.20 -0.52 -14.08
CA LEU A 138 -3.63 -0.38 -14.36
C LEU A 138 -4.02 1.10 -14.58
N GLY A 139 -3.49 2.02 -13.78
CA GLY A 139 -3.69 3.45 -13.98
C GLY A 139 -3.18 3.95 -15.34
N LEU A 140 -2.00 3.49 -15.78
CA LEU A 140 -1.44 3.83 -17.09
C LEU A 140 -2.27 3.25 -18.25
N ILE A 141 -2.82 2.05 -18.09
CA ILE A 141 -3.70 1.42 -19.09
C ILE A 141 -5.01 2.20 -19.20
N VAL A 142 -5.67 2.46 -18.07
CA VAL A 142 -6.97 3.15 -18.03
C VAL A 142 -6.89 4.57 -18.59
N THR A 143 -5.76 5.25 -18.40
CA THR A 143 -5.51 6.59 -18.98
C THR A 143 -5.04 6.56 -20.44
N GLY A 144 -4.91 5.37 -21.04
CA GLY A 144 -4.46 5.21 -22.43
C GLY A 144 -3.00 5.59 -22.67
N LEU A 145 -2.21 5.78 -21.62
CA LEU A 145 -0.79 6.13 -21.70
C LEU A 145 0.08 4.94 -22.11
N VAL A 146 -0.36 3.72 -21.80
CA VAL A 146 0.32 2.48 -22.16
C VAL A 146 -0.71 1.45 -22.62
N ASP A 147 -0.54 0.93 -23.83
CA ASP A 147 -1.23 -0.26 -24.30
C ASP A 147 -0.33 -1.48 -24.07
N VAL A 148 -0.73 -2.36 -23.16
CA VAL A 148 0.04 -3.56 -22.79
C VAL A 148 -0.55 -4.83 -23.42
N GLY A 149 -1.51 -4.69 -24.35
CA GLY A 149 -2.23 -5.79 -24.97
C GLY A 149 -3.08 -6.60 -23.99
N ASP A 150 -3.74 -7.64 -24.50
CA ASP A 150 -4.87 -8.28 -23.79
C ASP A 150 -4.50 -9.13 -22.56
N THR A 151 -3.25 -9.59 -22.36
CA THR A 151 -3.02 -10.67 -21.35
C THR A 151 -1.59 -10.84 -20.80
N GLY A 152 -0.54 -10.39 -21.49
CA GLY A 152 0.84 -10.79 -21.14
C GLY A 152 1.40 -10.18 -19.84
N TRP A 153 0.99 -8.96 -19.52
CA TRP A 153 1.58 -8.19 -18.41
C TRP A 153 1.29 -8.81 -17.03
N TRP A 154 0.15 -9.49 -16.88
CA TRP A 154 -0.22 -10.18 -15.64
C TRP A 154 0.75 -11.33 -15.31
N GLY A 155 1.22 -12.05 -16.33
CA GLY A 155 2.22 -13.10 -16.14
C GLY A 155 3.56 -12.56 -15.65
N GLY A 156 3.98 -11.39 -16.13
CA GLY A 156 5.15 -10.68 -15.62
C GLY A 156 5.05 -10.33 -14.13
N PHE A 157 3.88 -9.88 -13.67
CA PHE A 157 3.64 -9.61 -12.24
C PHE A 157 3.69 -10.88 -11.39
N MET A 158 3.09 -11.98 -11.85
CA MET A 158 3.16 -13.25 -11.15
C MET A 158 4.60 -13.77 -11.01
N MET A 159 5.41 -13.62 -12.06
CA MET A 159 6.83 -13.99 -12.02
C MET A 159 7.64 -13.10 -11.07
N LEU A 160 7.34 -11.79 -11.01
CA LEU A 160 7.99 -10.87 -10.08
C LEU A 160 7.62 -11.18 -8.62
N ALA A 161 6.34 -11.48 -8.36
CA ALA A 161 5.89 -11.93 -7.04
C ALA A 161 6.57 -13.25 -6.63
N ALA A 162 6.70 -14.21 -7.57
CA ALA A 162 7.45 -15.43 -7.34
C ALA A 162 8.92 -15.17 -6.98
N ALA A 163 9.59 -14.27 -7.71
CA ALA A 163 10.98 -13.89 -7.44
C ALA A 163 11.15 -13.29 -6.04
N VAL A 164 10.22 -12.42 -5.61
CA VAL A 164 10.20 -11.85 -4.25
C VAL A 164 10.09 -12.93 -3.18
N VAL A 165 9.15 -13.86 -3.34
CA VAL A 165 8.94 -14.96 -2.38
C VAL A 165 10.16 -15.87 -2.33
N PHE A 166 10.73 -16.22 -3.49
CA PHE A 166 11.91 -17.07 -3.60
C PHE A 166 13.16 -16.42 -2.97
N ALA A 167 13.41 -15.13 -3.23
CA ALA A 167 14.54 -14.40 -2.65
C ALA A 167 14.45 -14.35 -1.11
N ASN A 168 13.25 -14.17 -0.56
CA ASN A 168 13.04 -14.22 0.89
C ASN A 168 13.21 -15.63 1.47
N ALA A 169 12.85 -16.68 0.72
CA ALA A 169 13.11 -18.06 1.11
C ALA A 169 14.63 -18.33 1.22
N LEU A 170 15.41 -17.86 0.24
CA LEU A 170 16.87 -17.94 0.27
C LEU A 170 17.48 -17.16 1.44
N GLU A 171 16.95 -15.96 1.73
CA GLU A 171 17.37 -15.18 2.90
C GLU A 171 17.08 -15.93 4.21
N LEU A 172 15.88 -16.53 4.35
CA LEU A 172 15.53 -17.35 5.51
C LEU A 172 16.48 -18.54 5.70
N GLY A 173 16.89 -19.17 4.59
CA GLY A 173 17.85 -20.28 4.58
C GLY A 173 19.23 -19.92 5.14
N ARG A 174 19.60 -18.64 5.16
CA ARG A 174 20.88 -18.17 5.75
C ARG A 174 20.84 -18.07 7.27
N HIS A 175 19.65 -18.02 7.87
CA HIS A 175 19.51 -17.94 9.32
C HIS A 175 19.50 -19.33 9.99
N ARG A 176 20.17 -19.44 11.15
CA ARG A 176 20.16 -20.68 11.96
C ARG A 176 18.88 -20.73 12.78
N MET A 177 17.90 -21.51 12.33
CA MET A 177 16.62 -21.77 13.02
C MET A 177 16.30 -23.27 13.03
N PRO A 178 15.67 -23.80 14.09
CA PRO A 178 15.36 -25.23 14.20
C PRO A 178 14.40 -25.74 13.11
N TYR A 179 13.49 -24.90 12.59
CA TYR A 179 12.50 -25.23 11.54
C TYR A 179 12.85 -24.61 10.18
N ARG A 180 14.13 -24.30 9.93
CA ARG A 180 14.60 -23.63 8.71
C ARG A 180 14.14 -24.32 7.42
N LEU A 181 14.27 -25.65 7.37
CA LEU A 181 13.88 -26.44 6.20
C LEU A 181 12.39 -26.29 5.91
N GLN A 182 11.52 -26.50 6.91
CA GLN A 182 10.08 -26.36 6.75
C GLN A 182 9.68 -24.95 6.25
N ALA A 183 10.28 -23.91 6.81
CA ALA A 183 10.00 -22.53 6.42
C ALA A 183 10.47 -22.19 4.99
N VAL A 184 11.62 -22.70 4.57
CA VAL A 184 12.11 -22.54 3.18
C VAL A 184 11.19 -23.30 2.22
N THR A 185 10.84 -24.55 2.50
CA THR A 185 9.98 -25.35 1.61
C THR A 185 8.59 -24.72 1.45
N LEU A 186 8.03 -24.15 2.53
CA LEU A 186 6.74 -23.48 2.53
C LEU A 186 6.71 -22.23 1.63
N LEU A 187 7.85 -21.56 1.43
CA LEU A 187 7.96 -20.39 0.54
C LEU A 187 8.35 -20.77 -0.88
N VAL A 188 9.22 -21.76 -1.05
CA VAL A 188 9.68 -22.21 -2.37
C VAL A 188 8.52 -22.79 -3.18
N GLY A 189 7.65 -23.62 -2.58
CA GLY A 189 6.51 -24.23 -3.28
C GLY A 189 5.62 -23.20 -3.98
N PRO A 190 5.02 -22.24 -3.25
CA PRO A 190 4.22 -21.16 -3.83
C PRO A 190 4.99 -20.31 -4.85
N SER A 191 6.28 -20.05 -4.64
CA SER A 191 7.08 -19.28 -5.60
C SER A 191 7.22 -20.00 -6.95
N VAL A 192 7.47 -21.31 -6.95
CA VAL A 192 7.57 -22.10 -8.19
C VAL A 192 6.22 -22.15 -8.89
N VAL A 193 5.14 -22.39 -8.16
CA VAL A 193 3.78 -22.42 -8.72
C VAL A 193 3.40 -21.08 -9.35
N ALA A 194 3.64 -19.97 -8.65
CA ALA A 194 3.36 -18.63 -9.16
C ALA A 194 4.21 -18.28 -10.39
N CYS A 195 5.48 -18.70 -10.43
CA CYS A 195 6.34 -18.52 -11.59
C CYS A 195 5.84 -19.32 -12.80
N LEU A 196 5.49 -20.60 -12.61
CA LEU A 196 4.94 -21.45 -13.67
C LEU A 196 3.59 -20.92 -14.18
N LEU A 197 2.74 -20.42 -13.28
CA LEU A 197 1.48 -19.80 -13.64
C LEU A 197 1.73 -18.52 -14.47
N GLY A 198 2.67 -17.68 -14.04
CA GLY A 198 3.06 -16.49 -14.81
C GLY A 198 3.59 -16.82 -16.21
N LEU A 199 4.45 -17.83 -16.32
CA LEU A 199 4.94 -18.35 -17.60
C LEU A 199 3.82 -18.90 -18.48
N ARG A 200 2.82 -19.56 -17.88
CA ARG A 200 1.64 -20.04 -18.61
C ARG A 200 0.83 -18.88 -19.16
N PHE A 201 0.57 -17.84 -18.35
CA PHE A 201 -0.14 -16.63 -18.80
C PHE A 201 0.59 -15.92 -19.93
N LEU A 202 1.92 -15.83 -19.87
CA LEU A 202 2.74 -15.23 -20.93
C LEU A 202 2.70 -16.03 -22.25
N ARG A 203 2.34 -17.32 -22.21
CA ARG A 203 2.27 -18.19 -23.38
C ARG A 203 0.87 -18.26 -24.01
N GLY A 204 -0.12 -17.56 -23.46
CA GLY A 204 -1.43 -17.35 -24.11
C GLY A 204 -2.37 -18.57 -24.16
N TRP A 205 -2.39 -19.39 -23.11
CA TRP A 205 -3.31 -20.54 -22.98
C TRP A 205 -4.49 -20.27 -22.05
#